data_AF-A0A7W4UGD8-F1
#
_entry.id   AF-A0A7W4UGD8-F1
#
_cell.length_a   1.000
_cell.length_b   1.000
_cell.length_c   1.000
_cell.angle_alpha   90.00
_cell.angle_beta   90.00
_cell.angle_gamma   90.00
#
_symmetry.space_group_name_H-M   'P 1'
#
loop_
_entity.id
_entity.type
_entity.pdbx_description
1 polymer ?
#
loop_
_entity_poly.entity_id
_entity_poly.type
_entity_poly.pdbx_seq_one_letter_code
_entity_poly.pdbx_strand_id
1 'polypeptide(L)'
;MSAPTLDVAAPGRGDGLLTTGEAARMLGVSRQHVVDLTVRGDLPFESVGTHRRVRLSDVERLRYGTTRMAADQRRSLRLAHAVAGKLVQDPEGVLAVARTNLGQMQSRHTRGRTALWLRQWQDLLAGPVDELLEALTSPSPRARELRQNSPFAGVLSEDERAAVLQSAR
;
A
#
# COMPACT_ATOMS: atom_id res chain seq x y z
N MET A 1 -21.87 23.82 -30.15
CA MET A 1 -21.34 23.68 -28.78
C MET A 1 -22.03 22.48 -28.13
N SER A 2 -21.31 21.81 -27.22
CA SER A 2 -21.65 20.57 -26.50
C SER A 2 -21.06 19.29 -27.11
N ALA A 3 -19.79 19.10 -26.74
CA ALA A 3 -19.00 17.88 -26.86
C ALA A 3 -19.35 16.92 -25.70
N PRO A 4 -19.00 15.62 -25.81
CA PRO A 4 -19.64 14.53 -25.10
C PRO A 4 -19.20 14.43 -23.64
N THR A 5 -20.17 14.17 -22.77
CA THR A 5 -19.97 13.73 -21.39
C THR A 5 -19.26 12.38 -21.41
N LEU A 6 -17.99 12.37 -21.00
CA LEU A 6 -17.23 11.13 -20.80
C LEU A 6 -17.86 10.33 -19.65
N ASP A 7 -18.54 9.28 -20.05
CA ASP A 7 -18.87 8.10 -19.27
C ASP A 7 -17.62 7.55 -18.57
N VAL A 8 -17.56 7.68 -17.25
CA VAL A 8 -16.63 6.95 -16.39
C VAL A 8 -17.45 6.07 -15.45
N ALA A 9 -18.02 5.02 -16.04
CA ALA A 9 -18.30 3.71 -15.46
C ALA A 9 -18.82 3.66 -14.01
N ALA A 10 -20.14 3.72 -13.88
CA ALA A 10 -20.87 2.76 -13.04
C ALA A 10 -21.58 1.77 -14.00
N PRO A 11 -21.76 0.46 -13.71
CA PRO A 11 -21.88 -0.16 -12.38
C PRO A 11 -21.23 -1.57 -12.23
N GLY A 12 -20.66 -1.87 -11.06
CA GLY A 12 -20.48 -3.25 -10.63
C GLY A 12 -21.79 -3.82 -10.05
N ARG A 13 -22.74 -4.20 -10.92
CA ARG A 13 -23.87 -5.05 -10.55
C ARG A 13 -23.32 -6.44 -10.19
N GLY A 14 -23.36 -6.79 -8.91
CA GLY A 14 -23.09 -8.16 -8.43
C GLY A 14 -21.82 -8.37 -7.58
N ASP A 15 -21.20 -7.34 -6.99
CA ASP A 15 -20.16 -7.57 -5.98
C ASP A 15 -20.82 -7.99 -4.66
N GLY A 16 -20.96 -9.30 -4.45
CA GLY A 16 -21.49 -9.86 -3.21
C GLY A 16 -20.73 -9.31 -1.99
N LEU A 17 -21.45 -8.68 -1.07
CA LEU A 17 -20.89 -8.29 0.21
C LEU A 17 -20.72 -9.54 1.07
N LEU A 18 -19.47 -9.89 1.34
CA LEU A 18 -19.11 -11.04 2.15
C LEU A 18 -19.06 -10.66 3.62
N THR A 19 -19.50 -11.58 4.47
CA THR A 19 -19.17 -11.55 5.89
C THR A 19 -17.67 -11.77 6.09
N THR A 20 -17.13 -11.36 7.24
CA THR A 20 -15.73 -11.67 7.59
C THR A 20 -15.45 -13.18 7.65
N GLY A 21 -16.48 -14.01 7.91
CA GLY A 21 -16.38 -15.46 7.89
C GLY A 21 -16.30 -16.06 6.48
N GLU A 22 -17.05 -15.53 5.52
CA GLU A 22 -16.99 -15.97 4.12
C GLU A 22 -15.68 -15.54 3.47
N ALA A 23 -15.26 -14.29 3.71
CA ALA A 23 -13.95 -13.81 3.28
C ALA A 23 -12.82 -14.68 3.85
N ALA A 24 -12.90 -15.08 5.12
CA ALA A 24 -11.91 -15.95 5.75
C ALA A 24 -11.83 -17.32 5.07
N ARG A 25 -12.99 -17.91 4.75
CA ARG A 25 -13.07 -19.20 4.04
C ARG A 25 -12.46 -19.10 2.63
N MET A 26 -12.71 -18.01 1.91
CA MET A 26 -12.16 -17.79 0.57
C MET A 26 -10.64 -17.56 0.57
N LEU A 27 -10.14 -16.90 1.61
CA LEU A 27 -8.72 -16.62 1.80
C LEU A 27 -7.95 -17.79 2.44
N GLY A 28 -8.64 -18.79 2.99
CA GLY A 28 -8.01 -19.91 3.71
C GLY A 28 -7.39 -19.51 5.05
N VAL A 29 -7.95 -18.49 5.73
CA VAL A 29 -7.44 -17.94 6.99
C VAL A 29 -8.52 -17.94 8.08
N SER A 30 -8.16 -17.57 9.31
CA SER A 30 -9.13 -17.43 10.40
C SER A 30 -10.00 -16.16 10.24
N ARG A 31 -11.23 -16.19 10.78
CA ARG A 31 -12.12 -15.02 10.81
C ARG A 31 -11.49 -13.84 11.56
N GLN A 32 -10.78 -14.11 12.66
CA GLN A 32 -10.07 -13.08 13.42
C GLN A 32 -9.00 -12.40 12.56
N HIS A 33 -8.27 -13.16 11.73
CA HIS A 33 -7.30 -12.59 10.81
C HIS A 33 -7.94 -11.61 9.80
N VAL A 34 -9.11 -11.96 9.24
CA VAL A 34 -9.86 -11.03 8.36
C VAL A 34 -10.29 -9.78 9.11
N VAL A 35 -10.73 -9.92 10.36
CA VAL A 35 -11.02 -8.78 11.23
C VAL A 35 -9.78 -7.90 11.41
N ASP A 36 -8.63 -8.47 11.70
CA ASP A 36 -7.39 -7.72 11.90
C ASP A 36 -6.93 -7.02 10.62
N LEU A 37 -7.12 -7.64 9.44
CA LEU A 37 -6.86 -7.01 8.15
C LEU A 37 -7.76 -5.78 7.93
N THR A 38 -9.03 -5.84 8.35
CA THR A 38 -9.92 -4.67 8.26
C THR A 38 -9.54 -3.56 9.24
N VAL A 39 -9.12 -3.89 10.47
CA VAL A 39 -8.67 -2.90 11.47
C VAL A 39 -7.40 -2.19 11.02
N ARG A 40 -6.44 -2.95 10.46
CA ARG A 40 -5.18 -2.40 9.93
C ARG A 40 -5.33 -1.66 8.60
N GLY A 41 -6.50 -1.77 7.96
CA GLY A 41 -6.80 -1.18 6.67
C GLY A 41 -6.20 -1.95 5.47
N ASP A 42 -5.73 -3.17 5.68
CA ASP A 42 -5.25 -4.08 4.62
C ASP A 42 -6.41 -4.65 3.78
N LEU A 43 -7.63 -4.66 4.35
CA LEU A 43 -8.85 -5.12 3.68
C LEU A 43 -9.97 -4.08 3.85
N PRO A 44 -10.38 -3.38 2.79
CA PRO A 44 -11.50 -2.46 2.84
C PRO A 44 -12.78 -3.16 3.33
N PHE A 45 -13.59 -2.45 4.10
CA PHE A 45 -14.88 -2.96 4.55
C PHE A 45 -15.91 -1.83 4.61
N GLU A 46 -17.17 -2.24 4.54
CA GLU A 46 -18.34 -1.40 4.75
C GLU A 46 -19.03 -1.84 6.03
N SER A 47 -19.50 -0.87 6.82
CA SER A 47 -20.33 -1.14 7.99
C SER A 47 -21.79 -1.22 7.54
N VAL A 48 -22.38 -2.41 7.61
CA VAL A 48 -23.82 -2.61 7.36
C VAL A 48 -24.46 -2.95 8.71
N GLY A 49 -25.02 -1.93 9.35
CA GLY A 49 -25.44 -1.99 10.75
C GLY A 49 -24.23 -2.23 11.66
N THR A 50 -24.31 -3.24 12.54
CA THR A 50 -23.23 -3.62 13.48
C THR A 50 -22.15 -4.50 12.83
N HIS A 51 -22.35 -4.95 11.59
CA HIS A 51 -21.48 -5.95 10.97
C HIS A 51 -20.60 -5.37 9.87
N ARG A 52 -19.32 -5.76 9.88
CA ARG A 52 -18.38 -5.51 8.80
C ARG A 52 -18.71 -6.41 7.59
N ARG A 53 -18.77 -5.80 6.42
CA ARG A 53 -18.97 -6.44 5.12
C ARG A 53 -17.79 -6.11 4.22
N VAL A 54 -17.24 -7.12 3.55
CA VAL A 54 -16.10 -6.96 2.65
C VAL A 54 -16.57 -7.24 1.24
N ARG A 55 -16.18 -6.43 0.25
CA ARG A 55 -16.55 -6.70 -1.14
C ARG A 55 -15.81 -7.96 -1.64
N LEU A 56 -16.52 -8.82 -2.36
CA LEU A 56 -15.93 -9.99 -3.01
C LEU A 56 -14.70 -9.61 -3.85
N SER A 57 -14.77 -8.53 -4.63
CA SER A 57 -13.65 -8.01 -5.43
C SER A 57 -12.42 -7.63 -4.60
N ASP A 58 -12.59 -7.14 -3.38
CA ASP A 58 -11.48 -6.82 -2.47
C ASP A 58 -10.85 -8.10 -1.90
N VAL A 59 -11.66 -9.11 -1.57
CA VAL A 59 -11.19 -10.44 -1.13
C VAL A 59 -10.45 -11.16 -2.25
N GLU A 60 -10.98 -11.14 -3.46
CA GLU A 60 -10.34 -11.72 -4.64
C GLU A 60 -9.04 -11.02 -4.97
N ARG A 61 -8.99 -9.69 -4.93
CA ARG A 61 -7.75 -8.93 -5.13
C ARG A 61 -6.69 -9.31 -4.09
N LEU A 62 -7.08 -9.54 -2.84
CA LEU A 62 -6.17 -10.02 -1.80
C LEU A 62 -5.64 -11.42 -2.14
N ARG A 63 -6.53 -12.34 -2.55
CA ARG A 63 -6.22 -13.73 -2.92
C ARG A 63 -5.33 -13.85 -4.16
N TYR A 64 -5.61 -13.08 -5.21
CA TYR A 64 -4.78 -13.03 -6.42
C TYR A 64 -3.50 -12.21 -6.21
N GLY A 65 -3.55 -11.22 -5.31
CA GLY A 65 -2.40 -10.46 -4.85
C GLY A 65 -1.39 -11.30 -4.08
N THR A 66 -1.82 -12.38 -3.40
CA THR A 66 -0.93 -13.36 -2.76
C THR A 66 -0.25 -14.30 -3.75
N THR A 67 -0.90 -14.68 -4.86
CA THR A 67 -0.32 -15.60 -5.85
C THR A 67 0.77 -14.95 -6.71
N ARG A 68 0.72 -13.62 -6.87
CA ARG A 68 1.89 -12.82 -7.31
C ARG A 68 2.63 -12.23 -6.11
N MET A 69 3.29 -13.05 -5.29
CA MET A 69 4.60 -12.63 -4.75
C MET A 69 5.64 -12.67 -5.89
N ALA A 70 5.32 -11.99 -6.99
CA ALA A 70 6.12 -11.89 -8.19
C ALA A 70 7.45 -11.19 -7.86
N ALA A 71 8.51 -11.50 -8.61
CA ALA A 71 9.86 -10.98 -8.40
C ALA A 71 9.91 -9.47 -8.07
N ASP A 72 9.02 -8.68 -8.65
CA ASP A 72 8.86 -7.24 -8.42
C ASP A 72 8.54 -6.86 -6.97
N GLN A 73 7.72 -7.62 -6.25
CA GLN A 73 7.43 -7.33 -4.84
C GLN A 73 8.61 -7.64 -3.94
N ARG A 74 9.32 -8.75 -4.22
CA ARG A 74 10.56 -9.08 -3.50
C ARG A 74 11.61 -8.01 -3.75
N ARG A 75 11.74 -7.55 -5.00
CA ARG A 75 12.58 -6.42 -5.40
C ARG A 75 12.20 -5.14 -4.66
N SER A 76 10.93 -4.76 -4.66
CA SER A 76 10.42 -3.58 -3.96
C SER A 76 10.70 -3.65 -2.45
N LEU A 77 10.46 -4.80 -1.82
CA LEU A 77 10.71 -4.99 -0.40
C LEU A 77 12.20 -4.90 -0.05
N ARG A 78 13.09 -5.47 -0.88
CA ARG A 78 14.54 -5.36 -0.68
C ARG A 78 15.04 -3.92 -0.75
N LEU A 79 14.57 -3.17 -1.75
CA LEU A 79 14.88 -1.75 -1.86
C LEU A 79 14.36 -0.98 -0.63
N ALA A 80 13.17 -1.32 -0.13
CA ALA A 80 12.63 -0.71 1.07
C ALA A 80 13.44 -1.03 2.33
N HIS A 81 13.95 -2.25 2.49
CA HIS A 81 14.89 -2.58 3.57
C HIS A 81 16.17 -1.74 3.50
N ALA A 82 16.72 -1.51 2.31
CA ALA A 82 17.89 -0.66 2.14
C ALA A 82 17.60 0.82 2.46
N VAL A 83 16.44 1.33 2.05
CA VAL A 83 15.96 2.67 2.44
C VAL A 83 15.79 2.76 3.96
N ALA A 84 15.21 1.76 4.60
CA ALA A 84 15.07 1.70 6.05
C ALA A 84 16.45 1.71 6.76
N GLY A 85 17.43 1.00 6.21
CA GLY A 85 18.82 1.06 6.70
C GLY A 85 19.40 2.48 6.65
N LYS A 86 19.20 3.21 5.55
CA LYS A 86 19.61 4.62 5.44
C LYS A 86 18.82 5.52 6.39
N LEU A 87 17.52 5.29 6.55
CA LEU A 87 16.69 6.07 7.46
C LEU A 87 17.18 5.95 8.90
N VAL A 88 17.65 4.78 9.33
CA VAL A 88 18.24 4.61 10.67
C VAL A 88 19.59 5.32 10.79
N GLN A 89 20.40 5.36 9.72
CA GLN A 89 21.72 5.99 9.72
C GLN A 89 21.66 7.52 9.66
N ASP A 90 20.75 8.07 8.85
CA ASP A 90 20.54 9.51 8.67
C ASP A 90 19.04 9.82 8.56
N PRO A 91 18.33 9.90 9.71
CA PRO A 91 16.90 10.16 9.72
C PRO A 91 16.55 11.50 9.07
N GLU A 92 17.26 12.57 9.43
CA GLU A 92 16.96 13.92 8.98
C GLU A 92 17.13 14.08 7.47
N GLY A 93 18.26 13.61 6.91
CA GLY A 93 18.50 13.69 5.46
C GLY A 93 17.49 12.88 4.65
N VAL A 94 17.20 11.64 5.08
CA VAL A 94 16.24 10.77 4.39
C VAL A 94 14.82 11.32 4.47
N LEU A 95 14.39 11.84 5.63
CA LEU A 95 13.07 12.45 5.80
C LEU A 95 12.93 13.74 4.98
N ALA A 96 13.97 14.56 4.86
CA ALA A 96 13.96 15.76 4.04
C ALA A 96 13.74 15.44 2.55
N VAL A 97 14.43 14.43 2.03
CA VAL A 97 14.23 13.93 0.65
C VAL A 97 12.81 13.41 0.47
N ALA A 98 12.32 12.58 1.39
CA ALA A 98 10.98 12.00 1.31
C ALA A 98 9.88 13.07 1.33
N ARG A 99 9.96 14.06 2.22
CA ARG A 99 8.99 15.16 2.31
C ARG A 99 8.97 16.02 1.05
N THR A 100 10.15 16.32 0.49
CA THR A 100 10.28 17.06 -0.77
C THR A 100 9.60 16.33 -1.92
N ASN A 101 9.91 15.04 -2.07
CA ASN A 101 9.29 14.20 -3.10
C ASN A 101 7.78 14.09 -2.92
N LEU A 102 7.32 13.88 -1.68
CA LEU A 102 5.90 13.79 -1.37
C LEU A 102 5.14 15.06 -1.76
N GLY A 103 5.67 16.24 -1.45
CA GLY A 103 5.06 17.50 -1.86
C GLY A 103 4.92 17.63 -3.38
N GLN A 104 5.95 17.20 -4.13
CA GLN A 104 5.89 17.18 -5.59
C GLN A 104 4.84 16.18 -6.10
N MET A 105 4.78 14.98 -5.54
CA MET A 105 3.79 13.96 -5.91
C MET A 105 2.36 14.41 -5.63
N GLN A 106 2.10 15.00 -4.46
CA GLN A 106 0.79 15.52 -4.08
C GLN A 106 0.32 16.64 -5.02
N SER A 107 1.24 17.50 -5.48
CA SER A 107 0.91 18.56 -6.45
C SER A 107 0.41 18.01 -7.79
N ARG A 108 0.94 16.83 -8.21
CA ARG A 108 0.57 16.16 -9.46
C ARG A 108 -0.66 15.27 -9.32
N HIS A 109 -0.96 14.81 -8.10
CA HIS A 109 -1.98 13.78 -7.84
C HIS A 109 -2.93 14.25 -6.73
N THR A 110 -3.83 15.17 -7.11
CA THR A 110 -4.71 15.87 -6.16
C THR A 110 -5.96 15.10 -5.76
N ARG A 111 -6.37 14.07 -6.53
CA ARG A 111 -7.56 13.24 -6.26
C ARG A 111 -7.34 11.77 -6.62
N GLY A 112 -8.22 10.90 -6.13
CA GLY A 112 -8.25 9.48 -6.47
C GLY A 112 -7.43 8.60 -5.52
N ARG A 113 -7.24 7.33 -5.91
CA ARG A 113 -6.60 6.29 -5.08
C ARG A 113 -5.17 6.67 -4.69
N THR A 114 -4.39 7.21 -5.62
CA THR A 114 -3.00 7.62 -5.35
C THR A 114 -2.94 8.72 -4.29
N ALA A 115 -3.83 9.71 -4.34
CA ALA A 115 -3.90 10.78 -3.34
C ALA A 115 -4.16 10.22 -1.91
N LEU A 116 -4.93 9.13 -1.78
CA LEU A 116 -5.14 8.46 -0.49
C LEU A 116 -3.85 7.86 0.07
N TRP A 117 -3.04 7.21 -0.78
CA TRP A 117 -1.75 6.65 -0.37
C TRP A 117 -0.73 7.75 -0.02
N LEU A 118 -0.71 8.85 -0.78
CA LEU A 118 0.14 10.00 -0.47
C LEU A 118 -0.24 10.66 0.86
N ARG A 119 -1.52 10.68 1.23
CA ARG A 119 -1.95 11.15 2.55
C ARG A 119 -1.47 10.23 3.67
N GLN A 120 -1.55 8.91 3.49
CA GLN A 120 -0.98 7.97 4.47
C GLN A 120 0.53 8.12 4.62
N TRP A 121 1.26 8.38 3.53
CA TRP A 121 2.68 8.70 3.60
C TRP A 121 2.95 10.01 4.36
N GLN A 122 2.11 11.02 4.19
CA GLN A 122 2.21 12.26 4.97
C GLN A 122 2.06 12.00 6.46
N ASP A 123 1.06 11.20 6.85
CA ASP A 123 0.82 10.84 8.25
C ASP A 123 2.01 10.05 8.82
N LEU A 124 2.55 9.07 8.09
CA LEU A 124 3.73 8.29 8.50
C LEU A 124 5.00 9.15 8.63
N LEU A 125 5.23 10.11 7.73
CA LEU A 125 6.40 11.01 7.77
C LEU A 125 6.31 12.08 8.87
N ALA A 126 5.11 12.29 9.42
CA ALA A 126 4.86 13.17 10.57
C ALA A 126 4.83 12.41 11.90
N GLY A 127 4.72 11.08 11.85
CA GLY A 127 4.63 10.20 13.00
C GLY A 127 5.99 9.67 13.50
N PRO A 128 5.96 8.69 14.41
CA PRO A 128 7.15 8.04 14.94
C PRO A 128 7.92 7.26 13.87
N VAL A 129 9.25 7.27 13.97
CA VAL A 129 10.14 6.55 13.03
C VAL A 129 9.87 5.04 13.03
N ASP A 130 9.49 4.45 14.17
CA ASP A 130 9.20 3.01 14.27
C ASP A 130 8.01 2.60 13.40
N GLU A 131 6.95 3.42 13.34
CA GLU A 131 5.80 3.17 12.47
C GLU A 131 6.16 3.30 10.99
N LEU A 132 7.05 4.24 10.67
CA LEU A 132 7.57 4.43 9.33
C LEU A 132 8.43 3.24 8.89
N LEU A 133 9.29 2.74 9.77
CA LEU A 133 10.11 1.54 9.53
C LEU A 133 9.21 0.33 9.29
N GLU A 134 8.22 0.09 10.15
CA GLU A 134 7.26 -1.01 9.97
C GLU A 134 6.52 -0.89 8.62
N ALA A 135 6.06 0.31 8.25
CA ALA A 135 5.39 0.53 6.97
C ALA A 135 6.30 0.26 5.76
N LEU A 136 7.60 0.56 5.86
CA LEU A 136 8.58 0.28 4.80
C LEU A 136 8.86 -1.22 4.67
N THR A 137 9.05 -1.93 5.78
CA THR A 137 9.59 -3.29 5.82
C THR A 137 8.52 -4.38 5.90
N SER A 138 7.26 -4.02 6.15
CA SER A 138 6.20 -5.01 6.29
C SER A 138 5.85 -5.69 4.95
N PRO A 139 5.63 -7.02 4.93
CA PRO A 139 5.12 -7.72 3.75
C PRO A 139 3.61 -7.55 3.55
N SER A 140 2.91 -6.76 4.39
CA SER A 140 1.45 -6.64 4.33
C SER A 140 0.96 -6.07 2.98
N PRO A 141 -0.28 -6.40 2.57
CA PRO A 141 -0.90 -5.81 1.38
C PRO A 141 -0.89 -4.28 1.38
N ARG A 142 -1.19 -3.64 2.52
CA ARG A 142 -1.10 -2.18 2.66
C ARG A 142 0.33 -1.66 2.45
N ALA A 143 1.32 -2.28 3.08
CA ALA A 143 2.72 -1.88 2.94
C ALA A 143 3.21 -2.06 1.47
N ARG A 144 2.71 -3.08 0.77
CA ARG A 144 2.96 -3.27 -0.67
C ARG A 144 2.38 -2.13 -1.52
N GLU A 145 1.17 -1.68 -1.23
CA GLU A 145 0.56 -0.53 -1.93
C GLU A 145 1.28 0.78 -1.62
N LEU A 146 1.69 0.97 -0.35
CA LEU A 146 2.49 2.11 0.07
C LEU A 146 3.82 2.16 -0.69
N ARG A 147 4.56 1.04 -0.77
CA ARG A 147 5.84 0.98 -1.50
C ARG A 147 5.72 1.26 -2.99
N GLN A 148 4.59 0.94 -3.63
CA GLN A 148 4.34 1.30 -5.03
C GLN A 148 4.23 2.82 -5.23
N ASN A 149 3.85 3.55 -4.18
CA ASN A 149 3.68 5.01 -4.16
C ASN A 149 4.71 5.68 -3.24
N SER A 150 5.91 5.11 -3.14
CA SER A 150 6.93 5.52 -2.17
C SER A 150 7.52 6.91 -2.46
N PRO A 151 7.60 7.81 -1.46
CA PRO A 151 8.27 9.11 -1.61
C PRO A 151 9.79 9.04 -1.48
N PHE A 152 10.40 7.87 -1.33
CA PHE A 152 11.85 7.71 -1.07
C PHE A 152 12.71 7.61 -2.35
N ALA A 153 12.21 8.09 -3.49
CA ALA A 153 12.98 8.14 -4.72
C ALA A 153 14.26 8.99 -4.53
N GLY A 154 15.41 8.49 -4.99
CA GLY A 154 16.70 9.18 -4.88
C GLY A 154 17.43 8.99 -3.54
N VAL A 155 16.83 8.33 -2.54
CA VAL A 155 17.54 8.00 -1.28
C VAL A 155 18.66 6.98 -1.49
N LEU A 156 18.42 6.01 -2.37
CA LEU A 156 19.44 5.07 -2.84
C LEU A 156 19.98 5.57 -4.18
N SER A 157 21.31 5.62 -4.31
CA SER A 157 21.99 5.82 -5.59
C SER A 157 21.75 4.65 -6.52
N GLU A 158 21.96 4.82 -7.83
CA GLU A 158 21.73 3.72 -8.78
C GLU A 158 22.64 2.51 -8.50
N ASP A 159 23.89 2.76 -8.08
CA ASP A 159 24.84 1.71 -7.70
C ASP A 159 24.38 0.94 -6.46
N GLU A 160 23.87 1.65 -5.43
CA GLU A 160 23.30 1.01 -4.24
C GLU A 160 22.06 0.19 -4.59
N ARG A 161 21.18 0.71 -5.47
CA ARG A 161 20.00 -0.01 -5.94
C ARG A 161 20.41 -1.27 -6.69
N ALA A 162 21.41 -1.20 -7.57
CA ALA A 162 21.92 -2.36 -8.29
C ALA A 162 22.51 -3.41 -7.32
N ALA A 163 23.33 -2.98 -6.36
CA ALA A 163 23.93 -3.85 -5.35
C ALA A 163 22.88 -4.60 -4.52
N VAL A 164 21.84 -3.89 -4.04
CA VAL A 164 20.73 -4.48 -3.25
C VAL A 164 19.95 -5.53 -4.05
N LEU A 165 19.83 -5.35 -5.36
CA LEU A 165 19.09 -6.28 -6.21
C LEU A 165 19.91 -7.50 -6.61
N GLN A 166 21.23 -7.37 -6.71
CA GLN A 166 22.15 -8.46 -7.03
C GLN A 166 22.49 -9.35 -5.82
N SER A 167 22.50 -8.79 -4.60
CA SER A 167 22.84 -9.54 -3.39
C SER A 167 21.79 -10.57 -2.97
N ALA A 168 20.58 -10.47 -3.52
CA ALA A 168 19.49 -11.38 -3.23
C ALA A 168 19.45 -12.55 -4.19
N ARG A 169 20.36 -13.52 -3.96
CA ARG A 169 20.26 -14.88 -4.50
C ARG A 169 19.40 -15.75 -3.61
#